data_AF-A0A519C398-F1
#
_entry.id   AF-A0A519C398-F1
#
_cell.length_a   1.000
_cell.length_b   1.000
_cell.length_c   1.000
_cell.angle_alpha   90.00
_cell.angle_beta   90.00
_cell.angle_gamma   90.00
#
_symmetry.space_group_name_H-M   'P 1'
#
loop_
_entity.id
_entity.type
_entity.pdbx_description
1 polymer ?
#
loop_
_entity_poly.entity_id
_entity_poly.type
_entity_poly.pdbx_seq_one_letter_code
_entity_poly.pdbx_strand_id
1 'polypeptide(L)' 'MDPVEIFRIAVGAVILAYVGYCLLNQKVWVRGAIGLKSTVFAWSERADHPTIFILHTITGTVLGIYMIANPFLW' A
#
# COMPACT_ATOMS: atom_id res chain seq x y z
N MET A 1 -24.48 0.86 -6.86
CA MET A 1 -23.03 1.05 -6.90
C MET A 1 -22.61 1.03 -8.36
N ASP A 2 -22.09 2.14 -8.85
CA ASP A 2 -21.67 2.25 -10.25
C ASP A 2 -20.33 1.50 -10.48
N PRO A 3 -19.94 1.23 -11.73
CA PRO A 3 -18.67 0.53 -12.01
C PRO A 3 -17.44 1.22 -11.43
N VAL A 4 -17.46 2.56 -11.31
CA VAL A 4 -16.34 3.35 -10.77
C VAL A 4 -16.19 3.15 -9.26
N GLU A 5 -17.28 3.13 -8.51
CA GLU A 5 -17.31 2.82 -7.09
C GLU A 5 -16.83 1.40 -6.81
N ILE A 6 -17.32 0.42 -7.57
CA ILE A 6 -16.88 -0.98 -7.46
C ILE A 6 -15.37 -1.07 -7.67
N PHE A 7 -14.86 -0.41 -8.73
CA PHE A 7 -13.42 -0.39 -9.01
C PHE A 7 -12.63 0.29 -7.88
N ARG A 8 -13.13 1.41 -7.35
CA ARG A 8 -12.48 2.12 -6.23
C ARG A 8 -12.38 1.24 -4.99
N ILE A 9 -13.45 0.53 -4.63
CA ILE A 9 -13.45 -0.40 -3.50
C ILE A 9 -12.45 -1.54 -3.74
N ALA A 10 -12.43 -2.11 -4.94
CA ALA A 10 -11.50 -3.18 -5.30
C ALA A 10 -10.04 -2.74 -5.18
N VAL A 11 -9.70 -1.54 -5.67
CA VAL A 11 -8.34 -0.98 -5.52
C VAL A 11 -8.01 -0.74 -4.04
N GLY A 12 -8.93 -0.17 -3.27
CA GLY A 12 -8.75 0.01 -1.83
C GLY A 12 -8.49 -1.31 -1.10
N ALA A 13 -9.23 -2.36 -1.44
CA ALA A 13 -9.05 -3.71 -0.88
C ALA A 13 -7.68 -4.30 -1.21
N VAL A 14 -7.19 -4.13 -2.45
CA VAL A 14 -5.84 -4.58 -2.85
C VAL A 14 -4.75 -3.82 -2.08
N ILE A 15 -4.92 -2.50 -1.89
CA ILE A 15 -3.99 -1.70 -1.08
C ILE A 15 -3.94 -2.22 0.36
N LEU A 16 -5.10 -2.45 0.99
CA LEU A 16 -5.14 -2.97 2.36
C LEU A 16 -4.60 -4.41 2.46
N ALA A 17 -4.80 -5.25 1.44
CA ALA A 17 -4.18 -6.56 1.38
C ALA A 17 -2.65 -6.47 1.33
N TYR A 18 -2.11 -5.53 0.56
CA TYR A 18 -0.66 -5.25 0.53
C TYR A 18 -0.16 -4.75 1.90
N VAL A 19 -0.87 -3.83 2.54
CA VAL A 19 -0.53 -3.37 3.90
C VAL A 19 -0.54 -4.54 4.88
N GLY A 20 -1.57 -5.38 4.84
CA GLY A 20 -1.66 -6.59 5.65
C GLY A 20 -0.48 -7.53 5.41
N TYR A 21 -0.10 -7.73 4.15
CA TYR A 21 1.09 -8.52 3.80
C TYR A 21 2.38 -7.93 4.39
N CYS A 22 2.57 -6.61 4.30
CA CYS A 22 3.73 -5.94 4.89
C CYS A 22 3.77 -6.11 6.42
N LEU A 23 2.63 -5.94 7.10
CA LEU A 23 2.53 -6.07 8.54
C LEU A 23 2.72 -7.53 9.02
N LEU A 24 2.21 -8.51 8.29
CA LEU A 24 2.35 -9.93 8.66
C LEU A 24 3.77 -10.45 8.42
N ASN A 25 4.38 -10.08 7.30
CA ASN A 25 5.69 -10.59 6.91
C ASN A 25 6.85 -9.70 7.35
N GLN A 26 6.57 -8.52 7.92
CA GLN A 26 7.56 -7.50 8.25
C GLN A 26 8.49 -7.15 7.07
N LYS A 27 7.93 -7.22 5.85
CA LYS A 27 8.62 -6.93 4.59
C LYS A 27 7.98 -5.76 3.88
N VAL A 28 8.76 -5.05 3.08
CA VAL A 28 8.25 -4.00 2.21
C VAL A 28 8.87 -4.13 0.83
N TRP A 29 8.06 -3.88 -0.20
CA TRP A 29 8.56 -3.80 -1.56
C TRP A 29 9.35 -2.52 -1.71
N VAL A 30 10.65 -2.65 -1.97
CA VAL A 30 11.54 -1.51 -2.16
C VAL A 30 11.96 -1.39 -3.62
N ARG A 31 12.07 -0.14 -4.05
CA ARG A 31 12.76 0.27 -5.25
C ARG A 31 14.14 0.77 -4.83
N GLY A 32 15.21 0.10 -5.26
CA GLY A 32 16.59 0.48 -5.01
C GLY A 32 16.91 1.92 -5.45
N ALA A 33 17.95 2.51 -4.85
CA ALA A 33 18.34 3.94 -4.89
C ALA A 33 17.13 4.90 -4.99
N ILE A 34 16.68 5.36 -3.83
CA ILE A 34 15.58 6.32 -3.60
C ILE A 34 15.67 7.47 -4.63
N GLY A 35 14.86 7.40 -5.70
CA GLY A 35 14.90 8.31 -6.85
C GLY A 35 14.16 7.76 -8.08
N LEU A 36 14.10 8.55 -9.16
CA LEU A 36 13.42 8.21 -10.44
C LEU A 36 14.11 7.09 -11.25
N LYS A 37 15.26 6.58 -10.79
CA LYS A 37 16.06 5.55 -11.49
C LYS A 37 16.26 4.33 -10.59
N SER A 38 15.17 3.63 -10.31
CA SER A 38 15.25 2.37 -9.58
C SER A 38 15.54 1.21 -10.52
N THR A 39 16.67 0.53 -10.32
CA THR A 39 17.12 -0.62 -11.12
C THR A 39 16.90 -1.96 -10.42
N VAL A 40 16.52 -1.94 -9.14
CA VAL A 40 16.33 -3.15 -8.32
C VAL A 40 14.97 -3.10 -7.66
N PHE A 41 14.17 -4.12 -7.92
CA PHE A 41 12.82 -4.29 -7.41
C PHE A 41 12.79 -5.56 -6.59
N ALA A 42 12.71 -5.42 -5.27
CA ALA A 42 12.77 -6.57 -4.38
C ALA A 42 11.94 -6.34 -3.12
N TRP A 43 11.46 -7.43 -2.55
CA TRP A 43 11.03 -7.46 -1.16
C TRP A 43 12.26 -7.35 -0.26
N SER A 44 12.22 -6.42 0.69
CA SER A 44 13.26 -6.25 1.70
C SER A 44 12.66 -6.29 3.09
N GLU A 45 13.49 -6.62 4.09
CA GLU A 45 13.07 -6.62 5.48
C GLU A 45 12.81 -5.20 5.98
N ARG A 46 11.85 -5.05 6.91
CA ARG A 46 11.56 -3.79 7.59
C ARG A 46 12.80 -3.21 8.28
N ALA A 47 13.67 -4.06 8.81
CA ALA A 47 14.87 -3.65 9.55
C ALA A 47 15.82 -2.82 8.68
N ASP A 48 15.92 -3.14 7.39
CA ASP A 48 16.82 -2.45 6.44
C ASP A 48 16.22 -1.12 5.95
N HIS A 49 14.88 -1.02 5.91
CA HIS A 49 14.16 0.14 5.36
C HIS A 49 12.96 0.57 6.22
N PRO A 50 13.16 0.95 7.49
CA PRO A 50 12.08 1.22 8.45
C PRO A 50 11.19 2.39 8.01
N THR A 51 11.77 3.46 7.44
CA THR A 51 11.03 4.63 6.97
C THR A 51 10.13 4.29 5.78
N ILE A 52 10.62 3.48 4.82
CA ILE A 52 9.86 3.07 3.65
C ILE A 52 8.70 2.15 4.06
N PHE A 53 8.96 1.24 5.00
CA PHE A 53 7.93 0.38 5.59
C PHE A 53 6.80 1.20 6.24
N ILE A 54 7.16 2.19 7.07
CA ILE A 54 6.19 3.07 7.74
C ILE A 54 5.40 3.88 6.72
N LEU A 55 6.06 4.43 5.70
CA LEU A 55 5.40 5.19 4.64
C LEU A 55 4.35 4.32 3.91
N HIS A 56 4.73 3.11 3.49
CA HIS A 56 3.82 2.22 2.78
C HIS A 56 2.63 1.78 3.65
N THR A 57 2.87 1.47 4.92
CA THR A 57 1.81 0.99 5.81
C THR A 57 0.86 2.11 6.24
N ILE A 58 1.36 3.29 6.63
CA ILE A 58 0.49 4.42 7.02
C ILE A 58 -0.27 4.95 5.81
N THR A 59 0.42 5.31 4.72
CA THR A 59 -0.22 5.87 3.54
C THR A 59 -1.16 4.85 2.90
N GLY A 60 -0.75 3.58 2.80
CA GLY A 60 -1.60 2.51 2.30
C GLY A 60 -2.85 2.30 3.16
N THR A 61 -2.74 2.36 4.49
CA THR A 61 -3.90 2.21 5.38
C THR A 61 -4.89 3.36 5.18
N VAL A 62 -4.42 4.61 5.23
CA VAL A 62 -5.28 5.80 5.08
C VAL A 62 -5.96 5.81 3.72
N LEU A 63 -5.22 5.58 2.63
CA LEU A 63 -5.79 5.55 1.28
C LEU A 63 -6.74 4.37 1.08
N GLY A 64 -6.37 3.17 1.51
CA GLY A 64 -7.20 1.98 1.36
C GLY A 64 -8.53 2.11 2.10
N ILE A 65 -8.51 2.59 3.35
CA ILE A 65 -9.73 2.86 4.13
C ILE A 65 -10.57 3.94 3.45
N TYR A 66 -9.96 5.06 3.03
CA TYR A 66 -10.68 6.14 2.36
C TYR A 66 -11.37 5.63 1.08
N MET A 67 -10.68 4.87 0.24
CA MET A 67 -11.23 4.35 -1.01
C MET A 67 -12.42 3.40 -0.78
N ILE A 68 -12.36 2.57 0.27
CA ILE A 68 -13.45 1.65 0.62
C ILE A 68 -14.60 2.38 1.28
N ALA A 69 -14.34 3.28 2.23
CA ALA A 69 -15.37 3.92 3.04
C ALA A 69 -16.13 5.02 2.27
N ASN A 70 -15.46 5.73 1.35
CA ASN A 70 -16.03 6.91 0.69
C ASN A 70 -17.38 6.65 -0.02
N PRO A 71 -17.59 5.57 -0.79
CA PRO A 71 -18.89 5.27 -1.42
C PRO A 71 -20.03 4.95 -0.44
N PHE A 72 -19.75 4.76 0.86
CA PHE A 72 -20.76 4.48 1.88
C PHE A 72 -21.06 5.69 2.77
N LEU A 73 -20.22 6.72 2.73
CA LEU A 73 -20.36 7.91 3.56
C LEU A 73 -21.14 9.03 2.84
N TRP A 74 -21.20 9.00 1.50
CA TRP A 74 -21.87 9.98 0.65
C TRP A 74 -22.35 9.36 -0.65
#